data_AF-A0A3A6NL20-F1
#
_entry.id   AF-A0A3A6NL20-F1
#
_cell.length_a   1.000
_cell.length_b   1.000
_cell.length_c   1.000
_cell.angle_alpha   90.00
_cell.angle_beta   90.00
_cell.angle_gamma   90.00
#
_symmetry.space_group_name_H-M   'P 1'
#
loop_
_entity.id
_entity.type
_entity.pdbx_description
1 polymer ?
#
loop_
_entity_poly.entity_id
_entity_poly.type
_entity_poly.pdbx_seq_one_letter_code
_entity_poly.pdbx_strand_id
1 'polypeptide(L)'
;MTGRPRPTYVLLNKLKIVAHFDNVQSIKQTVKENMGLAIISEIAALDYKESGFINVYELVELNERRTFYFGYHKKKSLPSYISEFIAFGKNMITFLPWNTKKNPLHRDHW
;
A
#
# COMPACT_ATOMS: atom_id res chain seq x y z
N MET A 1 15.34 -25.58 3.33
CA MET A 1 16.00 -24.75 2.30
C MET A 1 14.99 -23.74 1.77
N THR A 2 14.82 -22.60 2.43
CA THR A 2 13.93 -21.53 1.95
C THR A 2 14.80 -20.47 1.26
N GLY A 3 14.94 -20.59 -0.06
CA GLY A 3 15.61 -19.58 -0.86
C GLY A 3 14.87 -18.25 -0.71
N ARG A 4 15.56 -17.19 -0.28
CA ARG A 4 14.98 -15.84 -0.24
C ARG A 4 14.53 -15.46 -1.66
N PRO A 5 13.32 -14.90 -1.84
CA PRO A 5 12.88 -14.45 -3.15
C PRO A 5 13.87 -13.41 -3.67
N ARG A 6 14.35 -13.60 -4.90
CA ARG A 6 15.22 -12.62 -5.55
C ARG A 6 14.43 -11.32 -5.76
N PRO A 7 15.04 -10.14 -5.56
CA PRO A 7 14.41 -8.88 -5.93
C PRO A 7 14.03 -8.97 -7.41
N THR A 8 12.74 -8.78 -7.69
CA THR A 8 12.18 -8.92 -9.03
C THR A 8 12.20 -7.55 -9.66
N TYR A 9 13.04 -7.37 -10.67
CA TYR A 9 13.11 -6.11 -11.38
C TYR A 9 12.02 -6.03 -12.46
N VAL A 10 11.28 -4.92 -12.52
CA VAL A 10 10.20 -4.70 -13.50
C VAL A 10 10.53 -3.51 -14.38
N LEU A 11 10.70 -3.76 -15.68
CA LEU A 11 10.89 -2.72 -16.69
C LEU A 11 9.53 -2.10 -17.04
N LEU A 12 9.14 -1.05 -16.30
CA LEU A 12 7.84 -0.38 -16.44
C LEU A 12 7.55 0.07 -17.88
N ASN A 13 8.58 0.49 -18.62
CA ASN A 13 8.46 0.91 -20.03
C ASN A 13 8.15 -0.23 -21.02
N LYS A 14 8.25 -1.50 -20.60
CA LYS A 14 7.90 -2.67 -21.41
C LYS A 14 6.51 -3.22 -21.08
N LEU A 15 5.81 -2.64 -20.12
CA LEU A 15 4.46 -3.07 -19.76
C LEU A 15 3.46 -2.64 -20.84
N LYS A 16 2.62 -3.57 -21.27
CA LYS A 16 1.50 -3.30 -22.16
C LYS A 16 0.25 -3.02 -21.34
N ILE A 17 -0.40 -1.89 -21.58
CA ILE A 17 -1.70 -1.60 -20.98
C ILE A 17 -2.76 -2.45 -21.68
N VAL A 18 -3.45 -3.30 -20.92
CA VAL A 18 -4.49 -4.22 -21.46
C VAL A 18 -5.90 -3.76 -21.14
N ALA A 19 -6.09 -2.97 -20.08
CA ALA A 19 -7.37 -2.40 -19.68
C ALA A 19 -7.16 -1.23 -18.70
N HIS A 20 -8.21 -0.40 -18.55
CA HIS A 20 -8.30 0.63 -17.53
C HIS A 20 -9.52 0.36 -16.64
N PHE A 21 -9.36 0.51 -15.33
CA PHE A 21 -10.42 0.29 -14.36
C PHE A 21 -10.41 1.42 -13.33
N ASP A 22 -11.59 1.89 -12.97
CA ASP A 22 -11.74 3.02 -12.05
C ASP A 22 -11.94 2.59 -10.59
N ASN A 23 -11.99 1.29 -10.31
CA ASN A 23 -12.14 0.78 -8.95
C ASN A 23 -11.20 -0.40 -8.65
N VAL A 24 -10.77 -0.47 -7.40
CA VAL A 24 -9.79 -1.45 -6.93
C VAL A 24 -10.32 -2.88 -6.94
N GLN A 25 -11.61 -3.10 -6.71
CA GLN A 25 -12.18 -4.45 -6.65
C GLN A 25 -12.14 -5.11 -8.03
N SER A 26 -12.51 -4.38 -9.09
CA SER A 26 -12.38 -4.84 -10.47
C SER A 26 -10.93 -5.13 -10.83
N ILE A 27 -9.99 -4.26 -10.42
CA ILE A 27 -8.55 -4.51 -10.63
C ILE A 27 -8.13 -5.83 -9.98
N LYS A 28 -8.43 -6.05 -8.70
CA LYS A 28 -8.07 -7.29 -7.99
C LYS A 28 -8.70 -8.53 -8.61
N GLN A 29 -9.98 -8.44 -8.98
CA GLN A 29 -10.68 -9.56 -9.62
C GLN A 29 -10.05 -9.91 -10.97
N THR A 30 -9.70 -8.91 -11.80
CA THR A 30 -9.08 -9.18 -13.11
C THR A 30 -7.70 -9.84 -13.00
N VAL A 31 -6.90 -9.45 -11.98
CA VAL A 31 -5.63 -10.12 -11.67
C VAL A 31 -5.86 -11.57 -11.23
N LYS A 32 -6.85 -11.80 -10.36
CA LYS A 32 -7.26 -13.16 -9.93
C LYS A 32 -7.68 -14.03 -11.11
N GLU A 33 -8.38 -13.46 -12.09
CA GLU A 33 -8.80 -14.15 -13.32
C GLU A 33 -7.71 -14.21 -14.41
N ASN A 34 -6.44 -13.96 -14.07
CA ASN A 34 -5.27 -14.06 -14.96
C ASN A 34 -5.27 -13.09 -16.16
N MET A 35 -5.93 -11.94 -16.06
CA MET A 35 -5.86 -10.90 -17.11
C MET A 35 -4.46 -10.30 -17.24
N GLY A 36 -3.70 -10.27 -16.13
CA GLY A 36 -2.35 -9.71 -16.09
C GLY A 36 -1.95 -9.33 -14.66
N LEU A 37 -1.12 -8.29 -14.56
CA LEU A 37 -0.66 -7.71 -13.30
C LEU A 37 -1.23 -6.29 -13.10
N ALA A 38 -1.27 -5.85 -11.85
CA ALA A 38 -1.65 -4.49 -11.50
C ALA A 38 -0.71 -3.92 -10.42
N ILE A 39 -0.46 -2.62 -10.49
CA ILE A 39 0.29 -1.87 -9.48
C ILE A 39 -0.72 -1.05 -8.69
N ILE A 40 -0.96 -1.42 -7.44
CA ILE A 40 -1.91 -0.77 -6.54
C ILE A 40 -1.29 -0.57 -5.15
N SER A 41 -1.97 0.20 -4.30
CA SER A 41 -1.57 0.34 -2.89
C SER A 41 -1.50 -1.02 -2.20
N GLU A 42 -0.43 -1.27 -1.44
CA GLU A 42 -0.22 -2.50 -0.68
C GLU A 42 -1.42 -2.82 0.23
N ILE A 43 -1.93 -1.80 0.95
CA ILE A 43 -3.08 -1.92 1.86
C ILE A 43 -4.31 -2.45 1.11
N ALA A 44 -4.47 -2.06 -0.15
CA ALA A 44 -5.64 -2.40 -0.94
C ALA A 44 -5.62 -3.84 -1.48
N ALA A 45 -4.44 -4.45 -1.57
CA ALA A 45 -4.22 -5.83 -2.01
C ALA A 45 -4.20 -6.86 -0.86
N LEU A 46 -4.12 -6.39 0.38
CA LEU A 46 -3.84 -7.23 1.56
C LEU A 46 -4.90 -8.32 1.77
N ASP A 47 -6.18 -8.00 1.63
CA ASP A 47 -7.29 -8.95 1.77
C ASP A 47 -7.21 -10.12 0.76
N TYR A 48 -6.88 -9.83 -0.50
CA TYR A 48 -6.73 -10.86 -1.54
C TYR A 48 -5.45 -11.67 -1.35
N LYS A 49 -4.38 -11.03 -0.88
CA LYS A 49 -3.12 -11.71 -0.52
C LYS A 49 -3.34 -12.69 0.63
N GLU A 50 -3.97 -12.24 1.72
CA GLU A 50 -4.26 -13.06 2.91
C GLU A 50 -5.22 -14.21 2.59
N SER A 51 -6.15 -13.98 1.66
CA SER A 51 -7.04 -15.03 1.13
C SER A 51 -6.36 -15.99 0.14
N GLY A 52 -5.10 -15.73 -0.25
CA GLY A 52 -4.37 -16.53 -1.23
C GLY A 52 -4.87 -16.41 -2.66
N PHE A 53 -5.67 -15.38 -2.98
CA PHE A 53 -6.22 -15.19 -4.33
C PHE A 53 -5.21 -14.62 -5.33
N ILE A 54 -4.25 -13.84 -4.85
CA ILE A 54 -3.21 -13.22 -5.68
C ILE A 54 -1.86 -13.24 -4.95
N ASN A 55 -0.78 -13.21 -5.73
CA ASN A 55 0.55 -12.97 -5.20
C ASN A 55 0.85 -11.46 -5.21
N VAL A 56 1.53 -10.96 -4.17
CA VAL A 56 1.91 -9.55 -4.04
C VAL A 56 3.43 -9.46 -3.90
N TYR A 57 4.02 -8.54 -4.65
CA TYR A 57 5.47 -8.31 -4.70
C TYR A 57 5.78 -6.84 -4.45
N GLU A 58 6.84 -6.57 -3.68
CA GLU A 58 7.36 -5.21 -3.50
C GLU A 58 8.20 -4.83 -4.73
N LEU A 59 7.94 -3.66 -5.30
CA LEU A 59 8.65 -3.12 -6.46
C LEU A 59 9.70 -2.11 -5.97
N VAL A 60 10.97 -2.50 -6.04
CA VAL A 60 12.09 -1.70 -5.51
C VAL A 60 12.30 -0.42 -6.33
N GLU A 61 11.96 -0.46 -7.63
CA GLU A 61 12.07 0.68 -8.54
C GLU A 61 11.02 1.76 -8.28
N LEU A 62 9.91 1.39 -7.63
CA LEU A 62 8.85 2.32 -7.25
C LEU A 62 9.02 2.74 -5.80
N ASN A 63 9.91 3.70 -5.55
CA ASN A 63 10.06 4.33 -4.23
C ASN A 63 8.95 5.38 -3.95
N GLU A 64 7.78 5.24 -4.57
CA GLU A 64 6.66 6.13 -4.33
C GLU A 64 6.12 5.91 -2.91
N ARG A 65 6.22 6.94 -2.07
CA ARG A 65 5.59 6.96 -0.75
C ARG A 65 4.31 7.76 -0.81
N ARG A 66 3.21 7.14 -0.37
CA ARG A 66 1.91 7.82 -0.21
C ARG A 66 1.66 8.04 1.27
N THR A 67 1.18 9.22 1.62
CA THR A 67 0.86 9.59 3.00
C THR A 67 -0.62 9.94 3.08
N PHE A 68 -1.31 9.37 4.06
CA PHE A 68 -2.68 9.73 4.40
C PHE A 68 -2.66 10.89 5.40
N TYR A 69 -3.52 11.88 5.19
CA TYR A 69 -3.61 13.07 6.03
C TYR A 69 -5.00 13.21 6.64
N PHE A 70 -5.06 13.60 7.91
CA PHE A 70 -6.28 14.11 8.52
C PHE A 70 -6.45 15.58 8.13
N GLY A 71 -7.43 15.87 7.27
CA GLY A 71 -7.79 17.25 6.89
C GLY A 71 -8.82 17.85 7.84
N TYR A 72 -8.49 18.95 8.51
CA TYR A 72 -9.43 19.71 9.35
C TYR A 72 -9.05 21.19 9.43
N HIS A 73 -10.03 22.05 9.68
CA HIS A 73 -9.80 23.50 9.77
C HIS A 73 -9.10 23.88 11.08
N LYS A 74 -7.84 24.29 10.99
CA LYS A 74 -7.03 24.72 12.16
C LYS A 74 -7.61 25.92 12.93
N LYS A 75 -8.41 26.77 12.30
CA LYS A 75 -8.97 28.00 12.89
C LYS A 75 -10.33 27.81 13.56
N LYS A 76 -10.94 26.62 13.45
CA LYS A 76 -12.21 26.31 14.11
C LYS A 76 -11.91 25.50 15.36
N SER A 77 -12.56 25.86 16.48
CA SER A 77 -12.55 24.99 17.65
C SER A 77 -13.17 23.66 17.26
N LEU A 78 -12.41 22.58 17.41
CA LEU A 78 -12.90 21.23 17.16
C LEU A 78 -13.72 20.78 18.38
N PRO A 79 -14.93 20.23 18.18
CA PRO A 79 -15.63 19.54 19.25
C PRO A 79 -14.76 18.42 19.87
N SER A 80 -14.93 18.14 21.17
CA SER A 80 -14.10 17.14 21.88
C SER A 80 -14.05 15.79 21.15
N TYR A 81 -15.21 15.30 20.71
CA TYR A 81 -15.32 14.03 20.01
C TYR A 81 -14.53 13.99 18.68
N ILE A 82 -14.38 15.12 17.97
CA ILE A 82 -13.56 15.19 16.75
C ILE A 82 -12.07 15.12 17.10
N SER A 83 -11.65 15.84 18.14
CA SER A 83 -10.27 15.80 18.61
C SER A 83 -9.87 14.40 19.10
N GLU A 84 -10.77 13.74 19.83
CA GLU A 84 -10.62 12.35 20.26
C GLU A 84 -10.54 11.40 19.06
N PHE A 85 -11.40 11.55 18.05
CA PHE A 85 -11.34 10.74 16.83
C PHE A 85 -10.01 10.92 16.08
N ILE A 86 -9.51 12.16 15.95
CA ILE A 86 -8.22 12.43 15.31
C ILE A 86 -7.08 11.78 16.10
N ALA A 87 -7.09 11.89 17.44
CA ALA A 87 -6.09 11.27 18.29
C ALA A 87 -6.12 9.74 18.17
N PHE A 88 -7.32 9.15 18.21
CA PHE A 88 -7.54 7.73 17.99
C PHE A 88 -7.01 7.27 16.63
N GLY A 89 -7.38 7.97 15.55
CA GLY A 89 -6.95 7.64 14.19
C GLY A 89 -5.43 7.75 14.01
N LYS A 90 -4.78 8.77 14.59
CA LYS A 90 -3.31 8.89 14.60
C LYS A 90 -2.64 7.72 15.31
N ASN A 91 -3.16 7.32 16.47
CA ASN A 91 -2.63 6.17 17.20
C ASN A 91 -2.82 4.89 16.39
N MET A 92 -4.03 4.62 15.90
CA MET A 92 -4.32 3.44 15.09
C MET A 92 -3.38 3.34 13.88
N ILE A 93 -3.20 4.41 13.11
CA ILE A 93 -2.30 4.42 11.94
C ILE A 93 -0.83 4.19 12.32
N THR A 94 -0.42 4.62 13.53
CA THR A 94 0.93 4.36 14.06
C THR A 94 1.15 2.89 14.37
N PHE A 95 0.12 2.16 14.80
CA PHE A 95 0.18 0.74 15.13
C PHE A 95 -0.06 -0.19 13.94
N LEU A 96 -0.34 0.34 12.74
CA LEU A 96 -0.53 -0.51 11.57
C LEU A 96 0.80 -1.16 11.15
N PRO A 97 0.81 -2.47 10.83
CA PRO A 97 2.03 -3.26 10.69
C PRO A 97 2.99 -2.78 9.57
N TRP A 98 2.49 -2.02 8.58
CA TRP A 98 3.33 -1.41 7.55
C TRP A 98 4.01 -0.10 7.99
N ASN A 99 3.59 0.51 9.11
CA ASN A 99 4.22 1.71 9.67
C ASN A 99 5.45 1.38 10.53
N THR A 100 5.64 0.11 10.89
CA THR A 100 6.88 -0.38 11.47
C THR A 100 7.92 -0.73 10.40
N LYS A 101 8.49 0.28 9.73
CA LYS A 101 9.84 0.14 9.17
C LYS A 101 10.88 0.13 10.31
N LYS A 102 10.86 -0.92 11.14
CA LYS A 102 12.10 -1.47 11.70
C LYS A 102 12.61 -2.53 10.73
N ASN A 103 12.92 -2.12 9.51
CA ASN A 103 13.80 -2.89 8.64
C ASN A 103 15.23 -2.38 8.92
N PRO A 104 16.11 -3.17 9.55
CA PRO A 104 17.48 -2.74 9.85
C PRO A 104 18.34 -2.44 8.61
N LEU A 105 17.83 -2.66 7.39
CA LEU A 105 18.50 -2.33 6.12
C LEU A 105 18.18 -0.92 5.56
N HIS A 106 17.39 -0.10 6.27
CA HIS A 106 17.07 1.27 5.87
C HIS A 106 17.71 2.34 6.76
N ARG A 107 18.72 1.97 7.58
CA ARG A 107 19.65 2.95 8.12
C ARG A 107 20.83 3.04 7.15
N ASP A 108 21.16 4.27 6.82
CA ASP A 108 22.29 4.73 6.02
C ASP A 108 21.97 4.98 4.54
N HIS A 109 22.37 6.18 4.12
CA HIS A 109 22.26 6.83 2.81
C HIS A 109 21.03 7.74 2.61
N TRP A 110 21.21 8.95 3.17
CA TRP A 110 20.58 10.26 2.92
C TRP A 110 19.26 10.56 3.62
#